data_AF-A0AAW2YTH6-F1
#
_entry.id   AF-A0AAW2YTH6-F1
#
_cell.length_a   1.000
_cell.length_b   1.000
_cell.length_c   1.000
_cell.angle_alpha   90.00
_cell.angle_beta   90.00
_cell.angle_gamma   90.00
#
_symmetry.space_group_name_H-M   'P 1'
#
loop_
_entity.id
_entity.type
_entity.pdbx_description
1 polymer ?
#
loop_
_entity_poly.entity_id
_entity_poly.type
_entity_poly.pdbx_seq_one_letter_code
_entity_poly.pdbx_strand_id
1 'polypeptide(L)' 'MTIIAQKDIQHIIGKRTRGSSEEFLVQWNNDKQPEWLGYNQATNYASFEDKLLDIGESVNLPNGHTTINKGI' A
#
# COMPACT_ATOMS: atom_id res chain seq x y z
N MET A 1 24.79 11.58 -11.45
CA MET A 1 24.10 10.73 -10.46
C MET A 1 22.62 10.97 -10.60
N THR A 2 21.89 10.09 -11.28
CA THR A 2 20.43 10.22 -11.39
C THR A 2 19.85 9.69 -10.09
N ILE A 3 19.52 10.60 -9.16
CA ILE A 3 18.72 10.25 -8.00
C ILE A 3 17.34 9.92 -8.58
N ILE A 4 17.10 8.64 -8.86
CA ILE A 4 15.75 8.14 -9.13
C ILE A 4 15.04 8.37 -7.80
N ALA A 5 14.25 9.43 -7.70
CA ALA A 5 13.42 9.68 -6.54
C ALA A 5 12.54 8.43 -6.39
N GLN A 6 12.92 7.53 -5.47
CA GLN A 6 12.13 6.36 -5.17
C GLN A 6 10.78 6.92 -4.72
N LYS A 7 9.73 6.63 -5.50
CA LYS A 7 8.38 7.03 -5.12
C LYS A 7 8.04 6.20 -3.90
N ASP A 8 8.22 6.80 -2.73
CA ASP A 8 7.95 6.15 -1.46
C ASP A 8 6.51 6.42 -1.04
N ILE A 9 5.83 5.37 -0.61
CA ILE A 9 4.45 5.43 -0.14
C ILE A 9 4.47 5.99 1.27
N GLN A 10 3.84 7.16 1.46
CA GLN A 10 3.69 7.76 2.76
C GLN A 10 2.62 7.03 3.58
N HIS A 11 1.42 6.91 3.00
CA HIS A 11 0.28 6.23 3.62
C HIS A 11 -0.62 5.60 2.58
N ILE A 12 -1.31 4.53 2.97
CA ILE A 12 -2.49 4.06 2.25
C ILE A 12 -3.69 4.71 2.94
N ILE A 13 -4.49 5.43 2.19
CA ILE A 13 -5.63 6.21 2.72
C ILE A 13 -6.98 5.61 2.32
N GLY A 14 -6.98 4.55 1.51
CA GLY A 14 -8.19 3.87 1.11
C GLY A 14 -7.94 2.58 0.34
N LYS A 15 -8.98 1.76 0.27
CA LYS A 15 -9.02 0.54 -0.52
C LYS A 15 -10.36 0.48 -1.24
N ARG A 16 -10.36 -0.05 -2.46
CA ARG A 16 -11.58 -0.39 -3.18
C ARG A 16 -11.37 -1.69 -3.95
N THR A 17 -12.47 -2.39 -4.17
CA THR A 17 -12.50 -3.55 -5.07
C THR A 17 -13.12 -3.12 -6.38
N ARG A 18 -12.39 -3.28 -7.48
CA ARG A 18 -12.85 -2.99 -8.84
C ARG A 18 -12.96 -4.30 -9.61
N GLY A 19 -14.16 -4.88 -9.61
CA GLY A 19 -14.41 -6.21 -10.18
C GLY A 19 -13.72 -7.29 -9.35
N SER A 20 -12.79 -8.03 -9.96
CA SER A 20 -12.00 -9.08 -9.31
C SER A 20 -10.64 -8.62 -8.81
N SER A 21 -10.35 -7.31 -8.84
CA SER A 21 -9.05 -6.75 -8.47
C SER A 21 -9.17 -5.74 -7.33
N GLU A 22 -8.20 -5.75 -6.44
CA GLU A 22 -8.07 -4.79 -5.35
C GLU A 22 -7.21 -3.61 -5.79
N GLU A 23 -7.68 -2.41 -5.50
CA GLU A 23 -6.97 -1.15 -5.72
C GLU A 23 -6.84 -0.40 -4.38
N PHE A 24 -5.68 0.20 -4.15
CA PHE A 24 -5.34 0.93 -2.94
C PHE A 24 -5.07 2.39 -3.30
N LEU A 25 -5.65 3.30 -2.53
CA LEU A 25 -5.42 4.73 -2.67
C LEU A 25 -4.17 5.09 -1.87
N VAL A 26 -3.11 5.42 -2.60
CA VAL A 26 -1.77 5.63 -2.08
C VAL A 26 -1.46 7.11 -2.04
N GLN A 27 -1.14 7.61 -0.85
CA GLN A 27 -0.57 8.94 -0.62
C GLN A 27 0.96 8.84 -0.72
N TRP A 28 1.57 9.69 -1.54
CA TRP A 28 3.02 9.71 -1.76
C TRP A 28 3.72 10.73 -0.87
N ASN A 29 4.97 10.44 -0.49
CA ASN A 29 5.81 11.34 0.33
C ASN A 29 6.19 12.67 -0.36
N ASN A 30 6.10 12.75 -1.68
CA ASN A 30 6.57 13.91 -2.47
C ASN A 30 5.46 14.91 -2.82
N ASP A 31 4.47 15.12 -1.95
CA ASP A 31 3.32 16.01 -2.18
C ASP A 31 2.57 15.74 -3.50
N LYS A 32 2.65 14.51 -4.00
CA LYS A 32 1.87 14.11 -5.18
C LYS A 32 0.44 13.84 -4.76
N GLN A 33 -0.49 14.10 -5.67
CA GLN A 33 -1.88 13.73 -5.46
C GLN A 33 -1.99 12.22 -5.21
N PRO A 34 -2.90 11.79 -4.32
CA PRO A 34 -3.20 10.38 -4.11
C PRO A 34 -3.50 9.67 -5.43
N GLU A 35 -2.97 8.46 -5.60
CA GLU A 35 -3.19 7.65 -6.79
C GLU A 35 -3.75 6.28 -6.42
N TRP A 36 -4.70 5.79 -7.21
CA TRP A 36 -5.18 4.41 -7.08
C TRP A 36 -4.20 3.46 -7.76
N LEU A 37 -3.58 2.57 -6.99
CA LEU A 37 -2.71 1.52 -7.49
C LEU A 37 -3.39 0.16 -7.36
N GLY A 38 -3.33 -0.66 -8.39
CA GLY A 38 -3.72 -2.08 -8.27
C GLY A 38 -2.74 -2.82 -7.36
N TYR A 39 -3.20 -3.89 -6.70
CA TYR A 39 -2.36 -4.72 -5.80
C TYR A 39 -0.99 -5.06 -6.41
N ASN A 40 -0.95 -5.61 -7.63
CA ASN A 40 0.30 -5.97 -8.32
C ASN A 40 1.25 -4.80 -8.60
N GLN A 41 0.71 -3.58 -8.73
CA GLN A 41 1.53 -2.37 -8.89
C GLN A 41 2.03 -1.88 -7.54
N ALA A 42 1.18 -1.94 -6.53
CA ALA A 42 1.49 -1.49 -5.18
C ALA A 42 2.55 -2.38 -4.51
N THR A 43 2.53 -3.70 -4.74
CA THR A 43 3.55 -4.64 -4.26
C THR A 43 4.95 -4.41 -4.83
N ASN A 44 5.11 -3.61 -5.90
CA ASN A 44 6.43 -3.22 -6.41
C ASN A 44 7.12 -2.18 -5.53
N TYR A 45 6.41 -1.57 -4.57
CA TYR A 45 6.94 -0.61 -3.63
C TYR A 45 7.22 -1.31 -2.31
N ALA A 46 8.48 -1.32 -1.86
CA ALA A 46 8.88 -1.99 -0.61
C ALA A 46 8.10 -1.48 0.61
N SER A 47 7.74 -0.19 0.60
CA SER A 47 7.00 0.47 1.68
C SER A 47 5.50 0.11 1.69
N PHE A 48 4.98 -0.55 0.65
CA PHE A 48 3.55 -0.88 0.56
C PHE A 48 3.09 -1.85 1.65
N GLU A 49 3.83 -2.94 1.88
CA GLU A 49 3.44 -3.96 2.87
C GLU A 49 3.43 -3.40 4.30
N ASP A 50 4.39 -2.54 4.63
CA ASP A 50 4.44 -1.83 5.92
C ASP A 50 3.21 -0.92 6.10
N LYS A 51 2.83 -0.18 5.04
CA LYS A 51 1.68 0.74 5.07
C LYS A 51 0.31 0.06 4.98
N LEU A 52 0.24 -1.19 4.56
CA LEU A 52 -0.99 -1.98 4.66
C LEU A 52 -1.37 -2.26 6.12
N LEU A 53 -0.39 -2.36 7.02
CA LEU A 53 -0.64 -2.56 8.44
C LEU A 53 -1.29 -1.33 9.10
N ASP A 54 -1.00 -0.13 8.58
CA ASP A 54 -1.53 1.14 9.11
C ASP A 54 -3.04 1.29 8.92
N ILE A 55 -3.61 0.72 7.84
CA ILE A 55 -5.06 0.77 7.59
C ILE A 55 -5.85 -0.32 8.34
N GLY A 56 -5.18 -1.11 9.20
CA GLY A 56 -5.81 -2.17 9.98
C GLY A 56 -6.31 -3.35 9.13
N GLU A 57 -5.87 -3.47 7.88
CA GLU A 57 -6.21 -4.63 7.05
C GLU A 57 -5.33 -5.83 7.41
N SER A 58 -5.99 -6.96 7.64
CA SER A 58 -5.33 -8.26 7.74
C SER A 58 -4.93 -8.72 6.34
N VAL A 59 -3.75 -8.34 5.87
CA VAL A 59 -3.20 -8.88 4.62
C VAL A 59 -2.65 -10.28 4.86
N ASN A 60 -3.15 -11.25 4.08
CA ASN A 60 -2.51 -12.56 3.95
C ASN A 60 -1.26 -12.39 3.09
N LEU A 61 -0.15 -12.02 3.73
CA LEU A 61 1.14 -11.98 3.05
C LEU A 61 1.51 -13.42 2.61
N PRO A 62 2.08 -13.61 1.40
CA PRO A 62 2.35 -14.94 0.83
C PRO A 62 3.37 -15.77 1.63
N ASN A 63 4.01 -15.17 2.63
CA ASN A 63 4.91 -15.78 3.61
C ASN A 63 4.20 -16.23 4.90
N GLY A 64 2.87 -16.16 4.99
CA GLY A 64 2.09 -16.69 6.11
C GLY A 64 2.04 -15.80 7.35
N HIS A 65 2.55 -14.57 7.27
CA HIS A 65 2.41 -13.60 8.36
C HIS A 65 1.05 -12.90 8.26
N THR A 66 0.08 -13.39 9.04
CA THR A 66 -1.17 -12.65 9.30
C THR A 66 -0.91 -11.65 10.42
N THR A 67 -0.74 -10.37 10.08
CA THR A 67 -0.70 -9.31 11.09
C THR A 67 -2.12 -8.79 11.30
N ILE A 68 -2.81 -9.36 12.27
CA ILE A 68 -4.10 -8.87 12.75
C ILE A 68 -3.83 -7.69 13.69
N ASN A 69 -3.97 -6.46 13.18
CA ASN A 69 -4.05 -5.28 14.04
C ASN A 69 -5.40 -5.34 14.76
N LYS A 70 -5.45 -5.99 15.94
CA LYS A 70 -6.58 -5.89 16.85
C LYS A 70 -6.60 -4.46 17.38
N GLY A 71 -7.35 -3.60 16.69
CA GLY A 71 -7.79 -2.32 17.24
C GLY A 71 -8.40 -2.58 18.63
N ILE A 72 -7.92 -1.78 19.58
CA ILE A 72 -8.28 -1.74 20.99
C ILE A 72 -9.79 -1.54 21.17
#